data_AF-A0A2G6EPI2-F1
#
_entry.id   AF-A0A2G6EPI2-F1
#
_cell.length_a   1.000
_cell.length_b   1.000
_cell.length_c   1.000
_cell.angle_alpha   90.00
_cell.angle_beta   90.00
_cell.angle_gamma   90.00
#
_symmetry.space_group_name_H-M   'P 1'
#
loop_
_entity.id
_entity.type
_entity.pdbx_description
1 polymer ?
#
loop_
_entity_poly.entity_id
_entity_poly.type
_entity_poly.pdbx_seq_one_letter_code
_entity_poly.pdbx_strand_id
1 'polypeptide(L)'
;MVNFPESDLDIIAAFIEHLKQHGFAGLVGRNKASHEVPKDDPDWREKVAYAQQHNLWHYHIGIPEYQITASGDNVSEYILHYIKGDGWIKIVDFNRHPPFRLPAVDCLV
;
A
#
# COMPACT_ATOMS: atom_id res chain seq x y z
N MET A 1 -3.32 16.11 0.61
CA MET A 1 -2.07 16.33 -0.15
C MET A 1 -1.27 15.05 -0.10
N VAL A 2 -0.84 14.54 -1.25
CA VAL A 2 -0.12 13.28 -1.33
C VAL A 2 1.29 13.43 -0.78
N ASN A 3 1.74 12.48 0.05
CA ASN A 3 3.00 12.58 0.78
C ASN A 3 4.10 11.71 0.16
N PHE A 4 4.91 12.23 -0.76
CA PHE A 4 6.05 11.50 -1.32
C PHE A 4 7.37 12.21 -0.98
N PRO A 5 8.12 11.76 0.04
CA PRO A 5 9.43 12.34 0.37
C PRO A 5 10.42 12.18 -0.78
N GLU A 6 11.21 13.21 -1.07
CA GLU A 6 12.21 13.17 -2.16
C GLU A 6 13.22 12.03 -1.98
N SER A 7 13.60 11.72 -0.75
CA SER A 7 14.53 10.64 -0.42
C SER A 7 14.01 9.25 -0.80
N ASP A 8 12.69 9.11 -0.93
CA ASP A 8 12.03 7.83 -1.15
C ASP A 8 11.57 7.67 -2.61
N LEU A 9 11.79 8.67 -3.47
CA LEU A 9 11.35 8.63 -4.86
C LEU A 9 12.01 7.51 -5.66
N ASP A 10 13.26 7.16 -5.37
CA ASP A 10 13.95 6.07 -6.08
C ASP A 10 13.30 4.71 -5.82
N ILE A 11 12.89 4.42 -4.57
CA ILE A 11 12.23 3.16 -4.25
C ILE A 11 10.79 3.11 -4.80
N ILE A 12 10.10 4.26 -4.82
CA ILE A 12 8.77 4.38 -5.43
C ILE A 12 8.89 4.18 -6.94
N ALA A 13 9.89 4.77 -7.59
CA ALA A 13 10.16 4.60 -9.01
C ALA A 13 10.50 3.14 -9.35
N ALA A 14 11.27 2.45 -8.51
CA ALA A 14 11.56 1.03 -8.67
C ALA A 14 10.29 0.17 -8.63
N PHE A 15 9.35 0.46 -7.72
CA PHE A 15 8.05 -0.21 -7.68
C PHE A 15 7.23 0.05 -8.96
N ILE A 16 7.17 1.31 -9.41
CA ILE A 16 6.47 1.69 -10.65
C ILE A 16 7.06 0.93 -11.86
N GLU A 17 8.39 0.89 -11.96
CA GLU A 17 9.07 0.22 -13.07
C GLU A 17 8.87 -1.30 -13.04
N HIS A 18 8.92 -1.91 -11.85
CA HIS A 18 8.57 -3.33 -11.68
C HIS A 18 7.16 -3.62 -12.19
N LEU A 19 6.16 -2.82 -11.80
CA LEU A 19 4.79 -3.04 -12.24
C LEU A 19 4.61 -2.88 -13.76
N LYS A 20 5.35 -1.97 -14.40
CA LYS A 20 5.33 -1.82 -15.87
C LYS A 20 5.89 -3.04 -16.58
N GLN A 21 6.94 -3.66 -16.04
CA GLN A 21 7.64 -4.78 -16.68
C GLN A 21 7.00 -6.14 -16.36
N HIS A 22 6.47 -6.31 -15.15
CA HIS A 22 6.08 -7.61 -14.60
C HIS A 22 4.65 -7.65 -14.04
N GLY A 23 3.95 -6.52 -14.01
CA GLY A 23 2.74 -6.40 -13.22
C GLY A 23 3.01 -6.73 -11.75
N PHE A 24 2.07 -7.39 -11.08
CA PHE A 24 2.22 -7.77 -9.67
C PHE A 24 3.05 -9.06 -9.44
N ALA A 25 3.53 -9.70 -10.51
CA ALA A 25 4.31 -10.93 -10.37
C ALA A 25 5.69 -10.63 -9.78
N GLY A 26 6.13 -11.42 -8.80
CA GLY A 26 7.47 -11.33 -8.22
C GLY A 26 7.72 -10.11 -7.33
N LEU A 27 6.66 -9.45 -6.84
CA LEU A 27 6.82 -8.40 -5.82
C LEU A 27 7.45 -8.98 -4.54
N VAL A 28 8.46 -8.28 -4.00
CA VAL A 28 9.19 -8.70 -2.80
C VAL A 28 8.34 -8.49 -1.56
N GLY A 29 7.80 -7.27 -1.41
CA GLY A 29 6.96 -6.89 -0.29
C GLY A 29 5.56 -7.48 -0.37
N ARG A 30 4.90 -7.57 0.79
CA ARG A 30 3.50 -7.96 0.84
C ARG A 30 2.64 -6.91 0.13
N ASN A 31 1.83 -7.38 -0.81
CA ASN A 31 0.84 -6.59 -1.54
C ASN A 31 -0.56 -7.14 -1.24
N LYS A 32 -1.47 -6.32 -0.71
CA LYS A 32 -2.80 -6.78 -0.32
C LYS A 32 -3.87 -5.70 -0.42
N ALA A 33 -5.12 -6.16 -0.50
CA ALA A 33 -6.26 -5.26 -0.47
C ALA A 33 -6.38 -4.59 0.91
N SER A 34 -6.65 -3.29 0.92
CA SER A 34 -6.70 -2.49 2.15
C SER A 34 -7.93 -2.76 3.01
N HIS A 35 -8.91 -3.51 2.51
CA HIS A 35 -10.08 -3.95 3.28
C HIS A 35 -9.80 -5.21 4.13
N GLU A 36 -8.65 -5.86 3.98
CA GLU A 36 -8.27 -7.00 4.82
C GLU A 36 -7.71 -6.53 6.18
N VAL A 37 -8.55 -5.82 6.95
CA VAL A 37 -8.27 -5.29 8.28
C VAL A 37 -8.70 -6.31 9.34
N PRO A 38 -7.97 -6.45 10.48
CA PRO A 38 -8.39 -7.31 11.60
C PRO A 38 -9.80 -6.98 12.10
N LYS A 39 -10.64 -7.99 12.35
CA LYS A 39 -12.07 -7.81 12.70
C LYS A 39 -12.30 -7.13 14.06
N ASP A 40 -11.28 -7.10 14.90
CA ASP A 40 -11.24 -6.46 16.21
C ASP A 40 -10.75 -5.01 16.14
N ASP A 41 -10.43 -4.48 14.96
CA ASP A 41 -10.18 -3.05 14.76
C ASP A 41 -11.45 -2.25 15.09
N PRO A 42 -11.38 -1.20 15.95
CA PRO A 42 -12.55 -0.43 16.36
C PRO A 42 -13.28 0.27 15.21
N ASP A 43 -12.56 0.56 14.11
CA ASP A 43 -13.09 1.21 12.91
C ASP A 43 -13.23 0.21 11.74
N TRP A 44 -13.32 -1.10 12.03
CA TRP A 44 -13.26 -2.15 11.01
C TRP A 44 -14.28 -1.94 9.90
N ARG A 45 -15.53 -1.63 10.24
CA ARG A 45 -16.62 -1.52 9.27
C ARG A 45 -16.39 -0.34 8.32
N GLU A 46 -15.99 0.80 8.88
CA GLU A 46 -15.71 2.04 8.15
C GLU A 46 -14.51 1.85 7.23
N LYS A 47 -13.43 1.25 7.74
CA LYS A 47 -12.21 0.97 6.96
C LYS A 47 -12.47 0.02 5.81
N VAL A 48 -13.21 -1.07 6.05
CA VAL A 48 -13.58 -2.04 5.02
C VAL A 48 -14.42 -1.39 3.93
N ALA A 49 -15.47 -0.65 4.30
CA ALA A 49 -16.35 0.01 3.35
C ALA A 49 -15.59 1.03 2.49
N TYR A 50 -14.76 1.87 3.12
CA TYR A 50 -13.95 2.87 2.41
C TYR A 50 -12.94 2.22 1.44
N ALA A 51 -12.21 1.19 1.91
CA ALA A 51 -11.23 0.50 1.08
C ALA A 51 -11.86 -0.23 -0.11
N GLN A 52 -13.05 -0.82 0.06
CA GLN A 52 -13.79 -1.46 -1.03
C GLN A 52 -14.35 -0.44 -2.01
N GLN A 53 -14.95 0.65 -1.53
CA GLN A 53 -15.52 1.72 -2.36
C GLN A 53 -14.48 2.30 -3.33
N HIS A 54 -13.23 2.45 -2.87
CA HIS A 54 -12.15 3.06 -3.65
C HIS A 54 -11.18 2.03 -4.26
N ASN A 55 -11.47 0.73 -4.16
CA ASN A 55 -10.59 -0.38 -4.54
C ASN A 55 -9.13 -0.17 -4.12
N LEU A 56 -8.94 0.15 -2.83
CA LEU A 56 -7.64 0.48 -2.27
C LEU A 56 -6.84 -0.79 -1.96
N TRP A 57 -5.57 -0.71 -2.29
CA TRP A 57 -4.54 -1.69 -1.99
C TRP A 57 -3.37 -1.00 -1.32
N HIS A 58 -2.54 -1.80 -0.65
CA HIS A 58 -1.27 -1.32 -0.15
C HIS A 58 -0.13 -2.32 -0.38
N TYR A 59 1.06 -1.76 -0.58
CA TYR A 59 2.29 -2.49 -0.78
C TYR A 59 3.35 -2.02 0.22
N HIS A 60 3.95 -2.96 0.95
CA HIS A 60 5.13 -2.69 1.76
C HIS A 60 6.34 -2.44 0.86
N ILE A 61 6.89 -1.22 0.91
CA ILE A 61 7.83 -0.72 -0.11
C ILE A 61 9.30 -1.07 0.17
N GLY A 62 9.62 -1.58 1.37
CA GLY A 62 10.98 -1.93 1.78
C GLY A 62 11.69 -0.87 2.62
N ILE A 63 10.97 0.12 3.17
CA ILE A 63 11.54 1.14 4.08
C ILE A 63 11.13 0.85 5.54
N PRO A 64 12.05 0.90 6.52
CA PRO A 64 13.49 1.05 6.33
C PRO A 64 14.14 -0.21 5.74
N GLU A 65 13.59 -1.39 6.00
CA GLU A 65 13.98 -2.66 5.39
C GLU A 65 12.84 -3.67 5.48
N TYR A 66 12.93 -4.76 4.72
CA TYR A 66 11.99 -5.87 4.83
C TYR A 66 12.30 -6.75 6.04
N GLN A 67 11.24 -7.14 6.75
CA GLN A 67 11.24 -8.12 7.81
C GLN A 67 10.31 -9.26 7.44
N ILE A 68 10.75 -10.49 7.69
CA ILE A 68 9.95 -11.69 7.42
C ILE A 68 9.01 -11.91 8.61
N THR A 69 7.71 -11.92 8.33
CA THR A 69 6.67 -12.28 9.30
C THR A 69 6.70 -13.79 9.60
N ALA A 70 6.03 -14.21 10.67
CA ALA A 70 5.88 -15.63 10.99
C ALA A 70 5.18 -16.45 9.88
N SER A 71 4.37 -15.79 9.03
CA SER A 71 3.73 -16.40 7.86
C SER A 71 4.62 -16.44 6.61
N GLY A 72 5.84 -15.90 6.68
CA GLY A 72 6.79 -15.86 5.57
C GLY A 72 6.64 -14.64 4.65
N ASP A 73 5.72 -13.71 4.94
CA ASP A 73 5.58 -12.48 4.16
C ASP A 73 6.71 -11.49 4.49
N ASN A 74 7.26 -10.82 3.47
CA ASN A 74 8.12 -9.65 3.68
C ASN A 74 7.27 -8.40 3.92
N VAL A 75 7.43 -7.76 5.08
CA VAL A 75 6.77 -6.49 5.41
C VAL A 75 7.83 -5.44 5.74
N SER A 76 7.50 -4.17 5.51
CA SER A 76 8.32 -3.03 5.89
C SER A 76 7.47 -1.97 6.58
N GLU A 77 8.08 -1.04 7.29
CA GLU A 77 7.35 -0.03 8.04
C GLU A 77 6.56 0.94 7.15
N TYR A 78 7.05 1.28 5.96
CA TYR A 78 6.33 2.16 5.05
C TYR A 78 5.59 1.39 3.97
N ILE A 79 4.42 1.91 3.62
CA ILE A 79 3.53 1.36 2.61
C ILE A 79 3.14 2.42 1.58
N LEU A 80 2.99 1.99 0.33
CA LEU A 80 2.30 2.75 -0.72
C LEU A 80 0.83 2.34 -0.72
N HIS A 81 -0.06 3.33 -0.66
CA HIS A 81 -1.48 3.13 -0.95
C HIS A 81 -1.74 3.44 -2.42
N TYR A 82 -2.51 2.59 -3.07
CA TYR A 82 -2.91 2.82 -4.46
C TYR A 82 -4.33 2.33 -4.74
N ILE A 83 -4.98 2.99 -5.69
CA ILE A 83 -6.23 2.52 -6.29
C ILE A 83 -5.86 1.52 -7.39
N LYS A 84 -6.47 0.34 -7.37
CA LYS A 84 -6.30 -0.67 -8.42
C LYS A 84 -7.44 -0.56 -9.43
N GLY A 85 -7.11 -0.35 -10.69
CA GLY A 85 -8.06 -0.40 -11.79
C GLY A 85 -7.95 -1.69 -12.60
N ASP A 86 -8.66 -1.71 -13.73
CA ASP A 86 -8.45 -2.72 -14.76
C ASP A 86 -7.27 -2.31 -15.65
N GLY A 87 -6.15 -3.02 -15.53
CA GLY A 87 -4.91 -2.73 -16.26
C GLY A 87 -4.13 -1.50 -15.81
N TRP A 88 -4.54 -0.80 -14.73
CA TRP A 88 -3.83 0.37 -14.21
C TRP A 88 -3.80 0.41 -12.68
N ILE A 89 -2.87 1.18 -12.12
CA ILE A 89 -2.90 1.62 -10.73
C ILE A 89 -2.70 3.12 -10.64
N LYS A 90 -3.21 3.74 -9.56
CA LYS A 90 -2.92 5.12 -9.19
C LYS A 90 -2.39 5.13 -7.77
N ILE A 91 -1.12 5.46 -7.58
CA ILE A 91 -0.56 5.66 -6.23
C ILE A 91 -1.19 6.92 -5.66
N VAL A 92 -1.79 6.81 -4.47
CA VAL A 92 -2.57 7.89 -3.84
C VAL A 92 -1.98 8.36 -2.53
N ASP A 93 -1.21 7.55 -1.81
CA ASP A 93 -0.59 7.98 -0.56
C ASP A 93 0.63 7.12 -0.19
N PHE A 94 1.44 7.63 0.72
CA PHE A 94 2.57 6.93 1.30
C PHE A 94 2.65 7.29 2.79
N ASN A 95 2.59 6.26 3.63
CA ASN A 95 2.63 6.46 5.06
C ASN A 95 3.23 5.27 5.81
N ARG A 96 3.52 5.52 7.09
CA ARG A 96 4.06 4.56 8.04
C ARG A 96 2.94 3.66 8.57
N HIS A 97 3.20 2.36 8.64
CA HIS A 97 2.38 1.32 9.25
C HIS A 97 3.27 0.37 10.08
N PRO A 98 2.95 0.09 11.36
CA PRO A 98 1.72 0.42 12.10
C PRO A 98 1.68 1.82 12.78
N PRO A 99 0.48 2.34 13.13
CA PRO A 99 -0.86 1.77 12.89
C PRO A 99 -1.27 1.87 11.42
N PHE A 100 -2.17 0.98 10.96
CA PHE A 100 -2.71 1.06 9.59
C PHE A 100 -3.66 2.25 9.45
N ARG A 101 -3.38 3.13 8.49
CA ARG A 101 -4.21 4.30 8.17
C ARG A 101 -4.50 4.32 6.68
N LEU A 102 -5.78 4.45 6.36
CA LEU A 102 -6.22 4.63 4.98
C LEU A 102 -5.89 6.05 4.49
N PRO A 103 -5.66 6.23 3.18
CA PRO A 103 -5.43 7.55 2.60
C PRO A 103 -6.63 8.45 2.81
N ALA A 104 -6.38 9.73 3.11
CA ALA A 104 -7.43 10.74 3.18
C ALA A 104 -8.12 10.93 1.81
N VAL A 105 -9.37 11.37 1.79
CA VAL A 105 -10.15 11.57 0.56
C VAL A 105 -9.43 12.53 -0.41
N ASP A 106 -8.80 13.58 0.10
CA ASP A 106 -8.03 14.55 -0.69
C ASP A 106 -6.78 13.96 -1.36
N CYS A 107 -6.39 12.75 -1.00
CA CYS A 107 -5.30 12.02 -1.64
C CYS A 107 -5.78 11.13 -2.80
N LEU A 108 -7.10 10.90 -2.92
CA LEU A 108 -7.69 10.04 -3.95
C LEU A 108 -7.89 10.75 -5.30
N VAL A 109 -7.97 12.09 -5.29
CA VAL A 109 -8.25 12.94 -6.46
C VAL A 109 -7.11 13.02 -7.45
#